data_AF-A0A816HMM3-F1
#
_entry.id   AF-A0A816HMM3-F1
#
_cell.length_a   1.000
_cell.length_b   1.000
_cell.length_c   1.000
_cell.angle_alpha   90.00
_cell.angle_beta   90.00
_cell.angle_gamma   90.00
#
_symmetry.space_group_name_H-M   'P 1'
#
loop_
_entity.id
_entity.type
_entity.pdbx_description
1 polymer ?
#
loop_
_entity_poly.entity_id
_entity_poly.type
_entity_poly.pdbx_seq_one_letter_code
_entity_poly.pdbx_strand_id
1 'polypeptide(L)'
;AGHERPDVVDAPTKFVNNFLTYQDKCYRVEEGKDPRWNIPKKSQTILIFHDESCFRSGETAAKRWFYSDDTISFFNKGRGRSLMVSDFLIARPENPFFQLSQDEWAAAVKKHPELLEDDTIQYIERSASGSIQVGYGGYFDKDAIINRFTRLFKMLALKKAYANHKFHVIADSARTHSAKQYSVE
;
A
#
# COMPACT_ATOMS: atom_id res chain seq x y z
N ALA A 1 25.73 5.68 -8.23
CA ALA A 1 24.77 5.46 -7.13
C ALA A 1 23.78 4.35 -7.51
N GLY A 2 23.04 3.73 -6.57
CA GLY A 2 22.14 2.61 -6.89
C GLY A 2 21.01 2.92 -7.88
N HIS A 3 20.65 4.20 -8.05
CA HIS A 3 19.59 4.68 -8.94
C HIS A 3 19.96 4.68 -10.43
N GLU A 4 21.24 4.54 -10.77
CA GLU A 4 21.73 4.57 -12.17
C GLU A 4 21.97 3.16 -12.73
N ARG A 5 21.70 2.12 -11.94
CA ARG A 5 21.88 0.75 -12.42
C ARG A 5 20.97 0.50 -13.62
N PRO A 6 21.44 -0.17 -14.69
CA PRO A 6 20.64 -0.40 -15.89
C PRO A 6 19.28 -1.07 -15.61
N ASP A 7 19.22 -2.02 -14.67
CA ASP A 7 17.98 -2.69 -14.31
C ASP A 7 16.97 -1.77 -13.60
N VAL A 8 17.47 -0.79 -12.82
CA VAL A 8 16.66 0.22 -12.14
C VAL A 8 16.14 1.26 -13.15
N VAL A 9 16.94 1.63 -14.15
CA VAL A 9 16.55 2.57 -15.21
C VAL A 9 15.57 1.93 -16.20
N ASP A 10 15.71 0.64 -16.50
CA ASP A 10 14.82 -0.09 -17.41
C ASP A 10 13.48 -0.47 -16.79
N ALA A 11 13.43 -0.64 -15.47
CA ALA A 11 12.23 -1.10 -14.76
C ALA A 11 11.01 -0.15 -14.97
N PRO A 12 11.13 1.18 -14.87
CA PRO A 12 10.04 2.11 -15.18
C PRO A 12 9.46 1.92 -16.58
N THR A 13 10.31 1.80 -17.61
CA THR A 13 9.87 1.63 -19.00
C THR A 13 9.12 0.32 -19.18
N LYS A 14 9.64 -0.79 -18.63
CA LYS A 14 8.97 -2.10 -18.64
C LYS A 14 7.64 -2.06 -17.90
N PHE A 15 7.61 -1.42 -16.73
CA PHE A 15 6.41 -1.24 -15.93
C PHE A 15 5.34 -0.45 -16.70
N VAL A 16 5.68 0.72 -17.24
CA VAL A 16 4.74 1.57 -17.99
C VAL A 16 4.19 0.81 -19.20
N ASN A 17 5.05 0.17 -19.99
CA ASN A 17 4.62 -0.61 -21.15
C ASN A 17 3.67 -1.74 -20.75
N ASN A 18 3.98 -2.47 -19.67
CA ASN A 18 3.10 -3.51 -19.16
C ASN A 18 1.78 -2.93 -18.63
N PHE A 19 1.83 -1.85 -17.86
CA PHE A 19 0.69 -1.18 -17.25
C PHE A 19 -0.31 -0.68 -18.31
N LEU A 20 0.19 -0.11 -19.41
CA LEU A 20 -0.62 0.33 -20.54
C LEU A 20 -1.42 -0.81 -21.19
N THR A 21 -0.99 -2.08 -21.09
CA THR A 21 -1.75 -3.23 -21.60
C THR A 21 -3.02 -3.57 -20.80
N TYR A 22 -3.14 -2.99 -19.60
CA TYR A 22 -4.27 -3.19 -18.69
C TYR A 22 -5.22 -1.98 -18.64
N GLN A 23 -4.89 -0.87 -19.30
CA GLN A 23 -5.64 0.38 -19.17
C GLN A 23 -7.14 0.26 -19.47
N ASP A 24 -7.52 -0.63 -20.41
CA ASP A 24 -8.93 -0.86 -20.81
C ASP A 24 -9.63 -1.93 -19.97
N LYS A 25 -8.89 -2.60 -19.07
CA LYS A 25 -9.36 -3.68 -18.19
C LYS A 25 -9.52 -3.22 -16.74
N CYS A 26 -8.96 -2.06 -16.40
CA CYS A 26 -8.95 -1.52 -15.04
C CYS A 26 -9.97 -0.40 -14.87
N TYR A 27 -10.43 -0.25 -13.64
CA TYR A 27 -11.11 0.97 -13.20
C TYR A 27 -10.09 2.11 -13.16
N ARG A 28 -10.41 3.24 -13.78
CA ARG A 28 -9.57 4.43 -13.75
C ARG A 28 -10.41 5.69 -13.70
N VAL A 29 -9.84 6.75 -13.14
CA VAL A 29 -10.43 8.09 -13.25
C VAL A 29 -10.00 8.67 -14.60
N GLU A 30 -10.96 9.13 -15.39
CA GLU A 30 -10.69 9.85 -16.63
C GLU A 30 -10.11 11.23 -16.33
N GLU A 31 -9.10 11.63 -17.11
CA GLU A 31 -8.58 12.99 -17.04
C GLU A 31 -9.60 13.97 -17.61
N GLY A 32 -10.01 14.93 -16.79
CA GLY A 32 -10.99 15.95 -17.14
C GLY A 32 -11.25 16.89 -15.97
N LYS A 33 -12.04 17.94 -16.22
CA LYS A 33 -12.45 18.89 -15.17
C LYS A 33 -13.29 18.22 -14.08
N ASP A 34 -14.05 17.18 -14.45
CA ASP A 34 -14.85 16.37 -13.53
C ASP A 34 -14.31 14.94 -13.52
N PRO A 35 -13.72 14.45 -12.42
CA PRO A 35 -13.19 13.10 -12.36
C PRO A 35 -14.34 12.09 -12.46
N ARG A 36 -14.36 11.31 -13.54
CA ARG A 36 -15.33 10.24 -13.76
C ARG A 36 -14.63 8.90 -13.81
N TRP A 37 -15.24 7.90 -13.19
CA TRP A 37 -14.72 6.53 -13.26
C TRP A 37 -15.09 5.90 -14.59
N ASN A 38 -14.09 5.43 -15.33
CA ASN A 38 -14.26 4.49 -16.41
C ASN A 38 -14.47 3.09 -15.82
N ILE A 39 -15.60 2.47 -16.14
CA ILE A 39 -15.93 1.10 -15.74
C ILE A 39 -15.51 0.17 -16.89
N PRO A 40 -14.58 -0.78 -16.66
CA PRO A 40 -14.09 -1.66 -17.71
C PRO A 40 -15.23 -2.53 -18.28
N LYS A 41 -15.39 -2.51 -19.62
CA LYS A 41 -16.42 -3.27 -20.35
C LYS A 41 -16.08 -4.76 -20.54
N LYS A 42 -14.80 -5.15 -20.33
CA LYS A 42 -14.26 -6.51 -20.48
C LYS A 42 -13.86 -7.09 -19.11
N SER A 43 -13.08 -8.19 -19.10
CA SER A 43 -12.49 -8.80 -17.88
C SER A 43 -12.04 -7.73 -16.89
N GLN A 44 -12.67 -7.72 -15.72
CA GLN A 44 -12.51 -6.66 -14.73
C GLN A 44 -11.26 -6.93 -13.91
N THR A 45 -10.30 -6.02 -14.01
CA THR A 45 -9.08 -6.03 -13.21
C THR A 45 -9.15 -4.93 -12.16
N ILE A 46 -8.91 -5.29 -10.91
CA ILE A 46 -8.81 -4.34 -9.81
C ILE A 46 -7.33 -4.05 -9.57
N LEU A 47 -6.97 -2.77 -9.67
CA LEU A 47 -5.66 -2.30 -9.25
C LEU A 47 -5.69 -2.06 -7.73
N ILE A 48 -4.66 -2.57 -7.08
CA ILE A 48 -4.41 -2.34 -5.66
C ILE A 48 -3.08 -1.62 -5.56
N PHE A 49 -3.07 -0.42 -4.98
CA PHE A 49 -1.86 0.33 -4.72
C PHE A 49 -1.44 0.13 -3.27
N HIS A 50 -0.16 -0.12 -3.06
CA HIS A 50 0.41 -0.32 -1.75
C HIS A 50 1.61 0.60 -1.54
N ASP A 51 1.67 1.21 -0.37
CA ASP A 51 2.81 2.00 0.07
C ASP A 51 2.89 2.03 1.60
N GLU A 52 4.07 2.39 2.11
CA GLU A 52 4.30 2.70 3.52
C GLU A 52 4.59 4.19 3.72
N SER A 53 3.86 4.80 4.65
CA SER A 53 4.08 6.18 5.06
C SER A 53 4.60 6.23 6.50
N CYS A 54 5.56 7.12 6.75
CA CYS A 54 6.07 7.39 8.09
C CYS A 54 5.64 8.80 8.52
N PHE A 55 4.78 8.88 9.52
CA PHE A 55 4.36 10.13 10.14
C PHE A 55 5.23 10.42 11.35
N ARG A 56 5.80 11.62 11.46
CA ARG A 56 6.62 12.00 12.61
C ARG A 56 5.96 13.11 13.41
N SER A 57 5.96 12.96 14.73
CA SER A 57 5.60 14.06 15.61
C SER A 57 6.62 15.21 15.50
N GLY A 58 6.13 16.45 15.45
CA GLY A 58 6.96 17.64 15.42
C GLY A 58 7.72 17.86 14.10
N GLU A 59 7.18 17.37 12.98
CA GLU A 59 7.85 17.40 11.66
C GLU A 59 8.01 18.80 11.08
N THR A 60 7.13 19.74 11.44
CA THR A 60 7.19 21.13 10.99
C THR A 60 7.04 22.11 12.15
N ALA A 61 8.07 22.93 12.39
CA ALA A 61 7.85 24.22 13.04
C ALA A 61 7.17 25.14 12.02
N ALA A 62 6.04 25.77 12.37
CA ALA A 62 5.21 26.56 11.45
C ALA A 62 5.97 27.72 10.76
N LYS A 63 7.03 28.23 11.39
CA LYS A 63 7.97 29.21 10.83
C LYS A 63 9.37 28.93 11.40
N ARG A 64 10.41 29.20 10.63
CA ARG A 64 11.79 29.18 11.13
C ARG A 64 12.54 30.38 10.56
N TRP A 65 13.31 31.03 11.42
CA TRP A 65 14.19 32.12 11.03
C TRP A 65 15.52 31.52 10.57
N PHE A 66 15.96 31.92 9.38
CA PHE A 66 17.29 31.61 8.87
C PHE A 66 18.15 32.87 9.01
N TYR A 67 19.36 32.72 9.51
CA TYR A 67 20.36 33.78 9.44
C TYR A 67 20.95 33.79 8.02
N SER A 68 21.35 34.98 7.56
CA SER A 68 21.75 35.27 6.16
C SER A 68 23.10 34.70 5.75
N ASP A 69 23.82 34.06 6.66
CA ASP A 69 25.09 33.40 6.44
C ASP A 69 24.89 31.93 6.05
N ASP A 70 25.52 31.52 4.94
CA ASP A 70 25.45 30.21 4.26
C ASP A 70 25.94 29.00 5.09
N THR A 71 25.91 29.06 6.43
CA THR A 71 26.46 28.05 7.34
C THR A 71 25.43 27.04 7.85
N ILE A 72 24.21 27.03 7.29
CA ILE A 72 23.13 26.19 7.80
C ILE A 72 23.34 24.73 7.40
N SER A 73 23.72 23.92 8.38
CA SER A 73 23.73 22.46 8.28
C SER A 73 22.33 21.91 8.01
N PHE A 74 22.24 20.92 7.11
CA PHE A 74 21.03 20.12 6.95
C PHE A 74 20.58 19.56 8.32
N PHE A 75 19.33 19.82 8.71
CA PHE A 75 18.79 19.30 9.96
C PHE A 75 18.10 17.95 9.74
N ASN A 76 18.15 17.09 10.76
CA ASN A 76 17.46 15.81 10.74
C ASN A 76 15.95 16.00 10.56
N LYS A 77 15.35 15.23 9.65
CA LYS A 77 13.89 15.18 9.44
C LYS A 77 13.20 14.68 10.71
N GLY A 78 12.32 15.49 11.30
CA GLY A 78 11.50 15.12 12.47
C GLY A 78 12.25 15.13 13.82
N ARG A 79 11.58 15.60 14.87
CA ARG A 79 12.11 15.67 16.25
C ARG A 79 11.39 14.76 17.26
N GLY A 80 10.34 14.08 16.83
CA GLY A 80 9.48 13.29 17.71
C GLY A 80 9.35 11.83 17.29
N ARG A 81 8.42 11.14 17.95
CA ARG A 81 8.08 9.74 17.67
C ARG A 81 7.60 9.57 16.23
N SER A 82 7.97 8.46 15.60
CA SER A 82 7.50 8.06 14.28
C SER A 82 6.41 6.99 14.38
N LEU A 83 5.41 7.08 13.52
CA LEU A 83 4.40 6.07 13.28
C LEU A 83 4.50 5.63 11.82
N MET A 84 4.81 4.36 11.58
CA MET A 84 4.80 3.79 10.24
C MET A 84 3.44 3.16 9.98
N VAL A 85 2.78 3.60 8.93
CA VAL A 85 1.47 3.16 8.47
C VAL A 85 1.64 2.51 7.11
N SER A 86 0.83 1.52 6.83
CA SER A 86 0.81 0.86 5.54
C SER A 86 -0.61 0.61 5.09
N ASP A 87 -0.85 0.94 3.83
CA ASP A 87 -2.17 0.93 3.26
C ASP A 87 -2.25 0.11 1.97
N PHE A 88 -3.44 -0.43 1.73
CA PHE A 88 -3.83 -1.02 0.46
C PHE A 88 -5.02 -0.24 -0.11
N LEU A 89 -4.74 0.56 -1.13
CA LEU A 89 -5.74 1.37 -1.81
C LEU A 89 -6.29 0.64 -3.04
N ILE A 90 -7.61 0.60 -3.17
CA ILE A 90 -8.32 -0.06 -4.25
C ILE A 90 -8.76 0.98 -5.27
N ALA A 91 -8.40 0.77 -6.54
CA ALA A 91 -8.91 1.58 -7.63
C ALA A 91 -10.36 1.20 -7.95
N ARG A 92 -11.32 1.71 -7.19
CA ARG A 92 -12.76 1.46 -7.35
C ARG A 92 -13.56 2.72 -6.98
N PRO A 93 -14.75 2.93 -7.58
CA PRO A 93 -15.55 4.12 -7.35
C PRO A 93 -16.16 4.22 -5.94
N GLU A 94 -16.39 3.11 -5.25
CA GLU A 94 -17.17 3.13 -4.00
C GLU A 94 -16.33 3.46 -2.77
N ASN A 95 -15.13 2.88 -2.67
CA ASN A 95 -14.24 3.11 -1.53
C ASN A 95 -12.78 2.82 -1.92
N PRO A 96 -11.85 3.76 -1.71
CA PRO A 96 -10.44 3.51 -1.93
C PRO A 96 -9.82 2.59 -0.88
N PHE A 97 -10.41 2.38 0.29
CA PHE A 97 -9.84 1.51 1.32
C PHE A 97 -10.40 0.09 1.24
N PHE A 98 -9.51 -0.90 1.22
CA PHE A 98 -9.93 -2.29 1.28
C PHE A 98 -10.49 -2.64 2.67
N GLN A 99 -11.75 -3.09 2.70
CA GLN A 99 -12.38 -3.59 3.92
C GLN A 99 -13.39 -4.69 3.59
N LEU A 100 -13.46 -5.71 4.43
CA LEU A 100 -14.53 -6.71 4.39
C LEU A 100 -15.78 -6.21 5.13
N SER A 101 -16.96 -6.64 4.65
CA SER A 101 -18.19 -6.51 5.44
C SER A 101 -18.12 -7.39 6.69
N GLN A 102 -19.08 -7.23 7.61
CA GLN A 102 -19.12 -8.05 8.82
C GLN A 102 -19.24 -9.55 8.50
N ASP A 103 -20.11 -9.90 7.57
CA ASP A 103 -20.31 -11.30 7.17
C ASP A 103 -19.09 -11.87 6.43
N GLU A 104 -18.47 -11.06 5.56
CA GLU A 104 -17.24 -11.44 4.86
C GLU A 104 -16.09 -11.65 5.85
N TRP A 105 -15.98 -10.80 6.87
CA TRP A 105 -15.00 -10.93 7.94
C TRP A 105 -15.25 -12.17 8.81
N ALA A 106 -16.49 -12.42 9.22
CA ALA A 106 -16.83 -13.60 9.99
C ALA A 106 -16.48 -14.89 9.20
N ALA A 107 -16.74 -14.91 7.89
CA ALA A 107 -16.31 -15.99 7.02
C ALA A 107 -14.77 -16.09 6.91
N ALA A 108 -14.08 -14.95 6.85
CA ALA A 108 -12.62 -14.89 6.80
C ALA A 108 -11.99 -15.46 8.06
N VAL A 109 -12.41 -15.01 9.23
CA VAL A 109 -11.92 -15.51 10.52
C VAL A 109 -12.25 -16.98 10.71
N LYS A 110 -13.43 -17.43 10.27
CA LYS A 110 -13.78 -18.86 10.33
C LYS A 110 -12.85 -19.72 9.47
N LYS A 111 -12.46 -19.23 8.29
CA LYS A 111 -11.58 -19.95 7.35
C LYS A 111 -10.09 -19.80 7.69
N HIS A 112 -9.72 -18.65 8.23
CA HIS A 112 -8.37 -18.22 8.55
C HIS A 112 -8.33 -17.64 9.97
N PRO A 113 -8.36 -18.48 11.02
CA PRO A 113 -8.36 -18.03 12.41
C PRO A 113 -7.14 -17.17 12.78
N GLU A 114 -6.01 -17.38 12.09
CA GLU A 114 -4.78 -16.60 12.24
C GLU A 114 -4.96 -15.10 11.93
N LEU A 115 -6.06 -14.70 11.28
CA LEU A 115 -6.41 -13.29 11.09
C LEU A 115 -6.70 -12.54 12.39
N LEU A 116 -6.94 -13.28 13.49
CA LEU A 116 -7.13 -12.75 14.84
C LEU A 116 -5.86 -12.72 15.68
N GLU A 117 -4.75 -13.30 15.21
CA GLU A 117 -3.50 -13.30 15.96
C GLU A 117 -2.96 -11.87 16.08
N ASP A 118 -2.55 -11.50 17.30
CA ASP A 118 -1.86 -10.25 17.55
C ASP A 118 -0.44 -10.35 16.99
N ASP A 119 -0.13 -9.50 16.02
CA ASP A 119 1.24 -9.23 15.59
C ASP A 119 1.68 -7.84 16.08
N THR A 120 2.86 -7.40 15.67
CA THR A 120 3.38 -6.06 15.99
C THR A 120 2.63 -4.93 15.26
N ILE A 121 1.62 -5.28 14.44
CA ILE A 121 0.87 -4.41 13.56
C ILE A 121 -0.55 -4.25 14.11
N GLN A 122 -0.91 -3.00 14.36
CA GLN A 122 -2.29 -2.65 14.68
C GLN A 122 -3.06 -2.54 13.37
N TYR A 123 -3.74 -3.62 12.98
CA TYR A 123 -4.61 -3.63 11.81
C TYR A 123 -5.85 -2.77 12.02
N ILE A 124 -6.27 -2.11 10.94
CA ILE A 124 -7.61 -1.54 10.86
C ILE A 124 -8.61 -2.71 10.82
N GLU A 125 -9.70 -2.56 11.58
CA GLU A 125 -10.74 -3.57 11.67
C GLU A 125 -11.24 -4.01 10.29
N ARG A 126 -11.21 -5.33 10.05
CA ARG A 126 -11.63 -5.97 8.79
C ARG A 126 -10.84 -5.50 7.55
N SER A 127 -9.62 -5.00 7.74
CA SER A 127 -8.70 -4.61 6.68
C SER A 127 -7.35 -5.33 6.77
N ALA A 128 -6.55 -5.16 5.72
CA ALA A 128 -5.13 -5.49 5.69
C ALA A 128 -4.23 -4.25 5.89
N SER A 129 -4.81 -3.04 5.87
CA SER A 129 -4.14 -1.81 6.29
C SER A 129 -3.86 -1.83 7.78
N GLY A 130 -2.76 -1.20 8.21
CA GLY A 130 -2.41 -1.14 9.61
C GLY A 130 -1.17 -0.29 9.89
N SER A 131 -0.86 -0.13 11.17
CA SER A 131 0.31 0.64 11.61
C SER A 131 1.12 -0.12 12.64
N ILE A 132 2.43 0.12 12.68
CA ILE A 132 3.25 -0.38 13.79
C ILE A 132 2.73 0.20 15.11
N GLN A 133 2.64 -0.63 16.15
CA GLN A 133 2.16 -0.20 17.47
C GLN A 133 2.96 1.00 18.01
N VAL A 134 2.23 2.05 18.42
CA VAL A 134 2.83 3.27 18.98
C VAL A 134 3.65 2.94 20.23
N GLY A 135 4.90 3.40 20.25
CA GLY A 135 5.81 3.23 21.38
C GLY A 135 6.66 1.96 21.34
N TYR A 136 6.36 1.01 20.44
CA TYR A 136 7.17 -0.19 20.27
C TYR A 136 8.45 0.04 19.45
N GLY A 137 8.52 1.16 18.71
CA GLY A 137 9.67 1.50 17.87
C GLY A 137 9.94 0.43 16.83
N GLY A 138 9.29 0.52 15.67
CA GLY A 138 9.44 -0.50 14.62
C GLY A 138 9.29 0.06 13.23
N TYR A 139 9.77 -0.72 12.27
CA TYR A 139 9.56 -0.54 10.85
C TYR A 139 8.94 -1.83 10.30
N PHE A 140 8.31 -1.73 9.13
CA PHE A 140 7.84 -2.93 8.44
C PHE A 140 9.05 -3.67 7.86
N ASP A 141 9.47 -4.72 8.56
CA ASP A 141 10.45 -5.65 8.05
C ASP A 141 9.85 -6.55 6.96
N LYS A 142 10.68 -7.43 6.42
CA LYS A 142 10.29 -8.34 5.35
C LYS A 142 9.13 -9.25 5.75
N ASP A 143 9.12 -9.76 6.97
CA ASP A 143 8.13 -10.74 7.40
C ASP A 143 6.79 -10.04 7.67
N ALA A 144 6.83 -8.83 8.25
CA ALA A 144 5.67 -7.95 8.37
C ALA A 144 5.04 -7.63 7.00
N ILE A 145 5.87 -7.35 5.98
CA ILE A 145 5.39 -7.12 4.61
C ILE A 145 4.70 -8.37 4.06
N ILE A 146 5.36 -9.54 4.13
CA ILE A 146 4.80 -10.80 3.62
C ILE A 146 3.48 -11.16 4.32
N ASN A 147 3.42 -11.01 5.65
CA ASN A 147 2.22 -11.30 6.43
C ASN A 147 1.05 -10.40 6.02
N ARG A 148 1.30 -9.12 5.75
CA ARG A 148 0.26 -8.19 5.27
C ARG A 148 -0.25 -8.53 3.88
N PHE A 149 0.62 -8.84 2.92
CA PHE A 149 0.19 -9.28 1.60
C PHE A 149 -0.60 -10.60 1.68
N THR A 150 -0.15 -11.52 2.53
CA THR A 150 -0.86 -12.79 2.78
C THR A 150 -2.24 -12.54 3.37
N ARG A 151 -2.34 -11.65 4.36
CA ARG A 151 -3.60 -11.19 4.95
C ARG A 151 -4.53 -10.59 3.89
N LEU A 152 -4.01 -9.66 3.07
CA LEU A 152 -4.77 -9.07 1.96
C LEU A 152 -5.31 -10.15 1.02
N PHE A 153 -4.48 -11.07 0.54
CA PHE A 153 -4.90 -12.08 -0.44
C PHE A 153 -5.96 -13.05 0.13
N LYS A 154 -5.81 -13.48 1.39
CA LYS A 154 -6.82 -14.29 2.10
C LYS A 154 -8.16 -13.56 2.15
N MET A 155 -8.14 -12.27 2.45
CA MET A 155 -9.34 -11.45 2.54
C MET A 155 -9.95 -11.15 1.16
N LEU A 156 -9.14 -10.87 0.13
CA LEU A 156 -9.61 -10.62 -1.23
C LEU A 156 -10.40 -11.81 -1.80
N ALA A 157 -9.97 -13.04 -1.49
CA ALA A 157 -10.66 -14.26 -1.90
C ALA A 157 -12.11 -14.36 -1.35
N LEU A 158 -12.44 -13.58 -0.33
CA LEU A 158 -13.74 -13.59 0.34
C LEU A 158 -14.57 -12.33 0.05
N LYS A 159 -14.01 -11.35 -0.67
CA LYS A 159 -14.73 -10.14 -1.05
C LYS A 159 -15.71 -10.43 -2.17
N LYS A 160 -17.00 -10.51 -1.84
CA LYS A 160 -18.08 -10.88 -2.78
C LYS A 160 -18.16 -9.91 -3.96
N ALA A 161 -18.01 -8.61 -3.69
CA ALA A 161 -18.01 -7.57 -4.73
C ALA A 161 -16.90 -7.74 -5.76
N TYR A 162 -15.84 -8.49 -5.43
CA TYR A 162 -14.69 -8.75 -6.29
C TYR A 162 -14.67 -10.18 -6.83
N ALA A 163 -15.73 -10.95 -6.61
CA ALA A 163 -15.87 -12.27 -7.22
C ALA A 163 -15.73 -12.12 -8.74
N ASN A 164 -14.84 -12.93 -9.34
CA ASN A 164 -14.48 -12.93 -10.77
C ASN A 164 -13.57 -11.78 -11.26
N HIS A 165 -13.03 -10.97 -10.37
CA HIS A 165 -12.02 -9.98 -10.74
C HIS A 165 -10.62 -10.59 -10.73
N LYS A 166 -9.74 -10.08 -11.60
CA LYS A 166 -8.29 -10.24 -11.46
C LYS A 166 -7.74 -9.12 -10.60
N PHE A 167 -6.68 -9.38 -9.84
CA PHE A 167 -6.02 -8.37 -9.02
C PHE A 167 -4.61 -8.11 -9.52
N HIS A 168 -4.25 -6.84 -9.59
CA HIS A 168 -2.89 -6.39 -9.86
C HIS A 168 -2.47 -5.49 -8.71
N VAL A 169 -1.46 -5.93 -7.95
CA VAL A 169 -0.90 -5.11 -6.88
C VAL A 169 0.29 -4.32 -7.42
N ILE A 170 0.28 -3.01 -7.16
CA ILE A 170 1.31 -2.07 -7.54
C ILE A 170 1.93 -1.55 -6.26
N ALA A 171 3.22 -1.80 -6.10
CA ALA A 171 4.03 -1.32 -4.99
C ALA A 171 5.34 -0.77 -5.57
N ASP A 172 6.08 -0.01 -4.76
CA ASP A 172 7.41 0.46 -5.15
C ASP A 172 8.43 -0.70 -5.21
N SER A 173 9.65 -0.39 -5.63
CA SER A 173 10.75 -1.36 -5.68
C SER A 173 11.57 -1.41 -4.39
N ALA A 174 10.97 -1.13 -3.22
CA ALA A 174 11.68 -1.27 -1.94
C ALA A 174 12.23 -2.69 -1.78
N ARG A 175 13.40 -2.81 -1.14
CA ARG A 175 14.07 -4.11 -0.98
C ARG A 175 13.17 -5.15 -0.30
N THR A 176 12.33 -4.71 0.64
CA THR A 176 11.36 -5.54 1.36
C THR A 176 10.29 -6.12 0.42
N HIS A 177 9.86 -5.38 -0.61
CA HIS A 177 8.90 -5.83 -1.61
C HIS A 177 9.47 -6.86 -2.60
N SER A 178 10.79 -6.82 -2.86
CA SER A 178 11.45 -7.73 -3.82
C SER A 178 12.25 -8.86 -3.14
N ALA A 179 12.16 -9.03 -1.82
CA ALA A 179 13.10 -9.86 -1.06
C ALA A 179 12.86 -11.38 -1.17
N LYS A 180 11.72 -11.85 -1.69
CA LYS A 180 11.41 -13.29 -1.82
C LYS A 180 10.27 -13.50 -2.80
N GLN A 181 10.33 -14.58 -3.57
CA GLN A 181 9.14 -15.13 -4.24
C GLN A 181 8.28 -15.84 -3.18
N TYR A 182 6.98 -15.56 -3.18
CA TYR A 182 6.03 -16.15 -2.24
C TYR A 182 4.78 -16.60 -3.00
N SER A 183 4.24 -17.77 -2.64
CA SER A 183 2.97 -18.28 -3.14
C SER A 183 2.09 -18.53 -1.94
N VAL A 184 0.86 -18.03 -1.98
CA VAL A 184 -0.17 -18.35 -1.00
C VAL A 184 -0.95 -19.54 -1.55
N GLU A 185 -0.91 -20.67 -0.85
CA GLU A 185 -1.75 -21.85 -1.14
C GLU A 185 -3.21 -21.65 -0.69
#